data_AF-A0A4C1SKI0-F1
#
_entry.id   AF-A0A4C1SKI0-F1
#
_cell.length_a   1.000
_cell.length_b   1.000
_cell.length_c   1.000
_cell.angle_alpha   90.00
_cell.angle_beta   90.00
_cell.angle_gamma   90.00
#
_symmetry.space_group_name_H-M   'P 1'
#
loop_
_entity.id
_entity.type
_entity.pdbx_description
1 polymer ?
#
loop_
_entity_poly.entity_id
_entity_poly.type
_entity_poly.pdbx_seq_one_letter_code
_entity_poly.pdbx_strand_id
1 'polypeptide(L)'
;VFPPHVVRSQRSADAVIKIQEENGHPSAKEHYLIQEDELEQAEDVEVPKALGDLFESVAGAIFLDSGMSLGAVWSSYVRLMGAELEAFSAAAPKSPVRELLEAEPDTAKFGKPERLADGRRVRVCVEVFGRGTFKGVGRNYRIAKGTAARCALRHLRAQHRN
;
A
#
# COMPACT_ATOMS: atom_id res chain seq x y z
N VAL A 1 25.92 18.31 12.62
CA VAL A 1 24.67 18.52 11.84
C VAL A 1 24.52 17.34 10.90
N PHE A 2 23.40 16.62 10.92
CA PHE A 2 23.19 15.46 10.06
C PHE A 2 22.99 15.86 8.58
N PRO A 3 23.35 15.00 7.62
CA PRO A 3 23.09 15.25 6.20
C PRO A 3 21.60 15.43 5.89
N PRO A 4 21.22 16.22 4.87
CA PRO A 4 19.81 16.47 4.52
C PRO A 4 18.97 15.20 4.27
N HIS A 5 19.58 14.17 3.69
CA HIS A 5 18.89 12.89 3.42
C HIS A 5 18.59 12.10 4.71
N VAL A 6 19.47 12.18 5.72
CA VAL A 6 19.26 11.56 7.03
C VAL A 6 18.12 12.26 7.76
N VAL A 7 18.11 13.59 7.75
CA VAL A 7 17.03 14.38 8.38
C VAL A 7 15.67 14.10 7.73
N ARG A 8 15.63 13.95 6.39
CA ARG A 8 14.41 13.57 5.66
C ARG A 8 13.93 12.16 6.04
N SER A 9 14.84 11.19 6.08
CA SER A 9 14.51 9.81 6.47
C SER A 9 13.95 9.75 7.89
N GLN A 10 14.54 10.50 8.83
CA GLN A 10 14.06 10.55 10.21
C GLN A 10 12.64 11.11 10.29
N ARG A 11 12.37 12.24 9.62
CA ARG A 11 11.02 12.83 9.59
C ARG A 11 9.96 11.88 9.02
N SER A 12 10.30 11.14 7.97
CA SER A 12 9.41 10.13 7.40
C SER A 12 9.16 8.96 8.37
N ALA A 13 10.18 8.55 9.14
CA ALA A 13 10.01 7.53 10.18
C ALA A 13 9.09 8.02 11.30
N ASP A 14 9.33 9.23 11.80
CA ASP A 14 8.51 9.85 12.85
C ASP A 14 7.05 10.00 12.40
N ALA A 15 6.81 10.36 11.13
CA ALA A 15 5.47 10.46 10.57
C ALA A 15 4.75 9.09 10.53
N VAL A 16 5.46 8.02 10.12
CA VAL A 16 4.90 6.66 10.14
C VAL A 16 4.55 6.22 11.57
N ILE A 17 5.42 6.50 12.54
CA ILE A 17 5.18 6.17 13.95
C ILE A 17 3.93 6.89 14.45
N LYS A 18 3.84 8.21 14.20
CA LYS A 18 2.69 9.03 14.63
C LYS A 18 1.38 8.51 14.06
N ILE A 19 1.35 8.13 12.77
CA ILE A 19 0.15 7.58 12.13
C ILE A 19 -0.24 6.23 12.74
N GLN A 20 0.74 5.38 13.04
CA GLN A 20 0.48 4.09 13.67
C GLN A 20 -0.08 4.27 15.09
N GLU A 21 0.44 5.24 15.85
CA GLU A 21 -0.05 5.59 17.19
C GLU A 21 -1.48 6.18 17.14
N GLU A 22 -1.73 7.13 16.24
CA GLU A 22 -3.04 7.79 16.06
C GLU A 22 -4.14 6.78 15.68
N ASN A 23 -3.79 5.78 14.88
CA ASN A 23 -4.73 4.75 14.46
C ASN A 23 -4.87 3.60 15.47
N GLY A 24 -4.11 3.60 16.58
CA GLY A 24 -4.14 2.55 17.59
C GLY A 24 -3.51 1.23 17.13
N HIS A 25 -2.50 1.30 16.25
CA HIS A 25 -1.81 0.16 15.65
C HIS A 25 -2.75 -0.92 15.09
N PRO A 26 -3.72 -0.57 14.21
CA PRO A 26 -4.71 -1.52 13.79
C PRO A 26 -4.06 -2.62 12.95
N SER A 27 -4.36 -3.88 13.29
CA SER A 27 -3.89 -5.03 12.52
C SER A 27 -4.49 -5.00 11.13
N ALA A 28 -3.62 -4.96 10.11
CA ALA A 28 -3.81 -5.43 8.73
C ALA A 28 -4.96 -4.84 7.89
N LYS A 29 -6.17 -4.63 8.40
CA LYS A 29 -7.38 -4.39 7.58
C LYS A 29 -7.31 -3.20 6.61
N GLU A 30 -6.38 -2.27 6.80
CA GLU A 30 -6.08 -1.19 5.85
C GLU A 30 -4.67 -1.35 5.26
N HIS A 31 -4.49 -2.34 4.38
CA HIS A 31 -3.19 -2.66 3.74
C HIS A 31 -2.65 -1.63 2.75
N TYR A 32 -3.24 -0.44 2.72
CA TYR A 32 -2.69 0.69 2.03
C TYR A 32 -2.80 1.86 3.00
N LEU A 33 -1.69 2.54 3.29
CA LEU A 33 -1.68 3.88 3.88
C LEU A 33 -2.28 4.86 2.87
N ILE A 34 -3.53 4.66 2.52
CA ILE A 34 -4.33 5.52 1.68
C ILE A 34 -5.48 5.87 2.60
N GLN A 35 -5.31 6.98 3.32
CA GLN A 35 -6.41 7.64 3.99
C GLN A 35 -7.55 7.72 2.98
N GLU A 36 -8.67 7.05 3.29
CA GLU A 36 -9.86 7.03 2.42
C GLU A 36 -10.64 8.35 2.45
N ASP A 37 -10.15 9.33 3.21
CA ASP A 37 -10.80 10.61 3.37
C ASP A 37 -10.30 11.62 2.34
N GLU A 38 -11.16 11.72 1.33
CA GLU A 38 -11.36 12.87 0.46
C GLU A 38 -10.42 13.02 -0.74
N LEU A 39 -11.09 13.37 -1.84
CA LEU A 39 -10.57 13.62 -3.17
C LEU A 39 -9.29 14.47 -3.11
N GLU A 40 -8.31 14.07 -3.93
CA GLU A 40 -7.15 14.85 -4.39
C GLU A 40 -5.85 14.89 -3.57
N GLN A 41 -5.80 14.49 -2.30
CA GLN A 41 -4.55 14.61 -1.52
C GLN A 41 -4.29 13.49 -0.50
N ALA A 42 -4.50 12.22 -0.87
CA ALA A 42 -3.84 11.14 -0.14
C ALA A 42 -2.32 11.25 -0.38
N GLU A 43 -1.63 12.00 0.48
CA GLU A 43 -0.17 11.96 0.56
C GLU A 43 0.21 10.52 0.96
N ASP A 44 0.62 9.75 -0.04
CA ASP A 44 1.22 8.43 0.14
C ASP A 44 2.43 8.62 1.07
N VAL A 45 2.24 8.29 2.34
CA VAL A 45 3.29 8.43 3.36
C VAL A 45 4.40 7.49 2.98
N GLU A 46 5.49 8.08 2.50
CA GLU A 46 6.66 7.32 2.10
C GLU A 46 7.28 6.66 3.32
N VAL A 47 7.05 5.37 3.48
CA VAL A 47 7.71 4.56 4.51
C VAL A 47 9.21 4.54 4.21
N PRO A 48 10.07 4.96 5.16
CA PRO A 48 11.51 4.93 4.97
C PRO A 48 12.00 3.50 4.75
N LYS A 49 12.67 3.25 3.62
CA LYS A 49 13.26 1.92 3.32
C LYS A 49 14.16 1.40 4.43
N ALA A 50 14.87 2.31 5.10
CA ALA A 50 15.75 1.99 6.22
C ALA A 50 15.05 1.25 7.37
N LEU A 51 13.73 1.43 7.57
CA LEU A 51 12.98 0.65 8.57
C LEU A 51 12.85 -0.81 8.15
N GLY A 52 12.62 -1.07 6.86
CA GLY A 52 12.62 -2.42 6.31
C GLY A 52 14.01 -3.05 6.37
N ASP A 53 15.05 -2.30 5.99
CA ASP A 53 16.44 -2.77 6.07
C ASP A 53 16.83 -3.11 7.52
N LEU A 54 16.43 -2.29 8.49
CA LEU A 54 16.64 -2.55 9.91
C LEU A 54 15.91 -3.84 10.34
N PHE A 55 14.65 -3.97 9.95
CA PHE A 55 13.85 -5.16 10.23
C PHE A 55 14.49 -6.43 9.63
N GLU A 56 15.02 -6.39 8.41
CA GLU A 56 15.73 -7.52 7.81
C GLU A 56 17.09 -7.79 8.48
N SER A 57 17.80 -6.74 8.89
CA SER A 57 19.09 -6.87 9.57
C SER A 57 18.98 -7.54 10.94
N VAL A 58 17.89 -7.32 11.67
CA VAL A 58 17.62 -7.99 12.96
C VAL A 58 17.42 -9.50 12.74
N ALA A 59 16.75 -9.91 11.66
CA ALA A 59 16.61 -11.32 11.30
C ALA A 59 17.98 -11.95 11.04
N GLY A 60 18.86 -11.23 10.32
CA GLY A 60 20.24 -11.63 10.09
C GLY A 60 21.06 -11.77 11.38
N ALA A 61 20.91 -10.82 12.31
CA ALA A 61 21.58 -10.86 13.60
C ALA A 61 21.15 -12.09 14.43
N ILE A 62 19.84 -12.36 14.51
CA ILE A 62 19.31 -13.56 15.20
C ILE A 62 19.82 -14.83 14.53
N PHE A 63 19.84 -14.87 13.20
CA PHE A 63 20.34 -16.02 12.46
C PHE A 63 21.80 -16.33 12.82
N LEU A 64 22.66 -15.32 12.85
CA LEU A 64 24.08 -15.49 13.18
C LEU A 64 24.28 -15.89 14.66
N ASP A 65 23.61 -15.20 15.59
CA ASP A 65 23.74 -15.44 17.04
C ASP A 65 23.23 -16.82 17.47
N SER A 66 22.22 -17.34 16.76
CA SER A 66 21.65 -18.66 17.00
C SER A 66 22.39 -19.81 16.31
N GLY A 67 23.59 -19.58 15.78
CA GLY A 67 24.36 -20.60 15.06
C GLY A 67 23.73 -20.98 13.72
N MET A 68 23.25 -20.01 12.96
CA MET A 68 22.60 -20.16 11.66
C MET A 68 21.25 -20.88 11.71
N SER A 69 20.45 -20.63 12.76
CA SER A 69 19.12 -21.27 12.92
C SER A 69 17.99 -20.44 12.35
N LEU A 70 17.42 -20.87 11.21
CA LEU A 70 16.18 -20.28 10.68
C LEU A 70 14.98 -20.48 11.63
N GLY A 71 14.98 -21.56 12.41
CA GLY A 71 13.93 -21.80 13.41
C GLY A 71 13.92 -20.75 14.51
N ALA A 72 15.09 -20.27 14.94
CA ALA A 72 15.22 -19.19 15.92
C ALA A 72 14.73 -17.84 15.36
N VAL A 73 15.06 -17.56 14.09
CA VAL A 73 14.54 -16.38 13.37
C VAL A 73 13.02 -16.42 13.30
N TRP A 74 12.46 -17.52 12.78
CA TRP A 74 11.02 -17.70 12.62
C TRP A 74 10.28 -17.58 13.95
N SER A 75 10.74 -18.26 15.00
CA SER A 75 10.12 -18.21 16.33
C SER A 75 10.13 -16.81 16.94
N SER A 76 11.12 -15.97 16.60
CA SER A 76 11.19 -14.59 17.07
C SER A 76 10.22 -13.69 16.28
N TYR A 77 10.14 -13.86 14.96
CA TYR A 77 9.30 -13.05 14.09
C TYR A 77 7.82 -13.39 14.21
N VAL A 78 7.48 -14.67 14.42
CA VAL A 78 6.10 -15.08 14.74
C VAL A 78 5.63 -14.50 16.08
N ARG A 79 6.52 -14.34 17.07
CA ARG A 79 6.14 -13.66 18.33
C ARG A 79 5.94 -12.16 18.13
N LEU A 80 6.69 -11.55 17.22
CA LEU A 80 6.62 -10.12 16.94
C LEU A 80 5.44 -9.73 16.04
N MET A 81 5.11 -10.57 15.05
CA MET A 81 4.14 -10.26 13.98
C MET A 81 3.09 -11.35 13.76
N GLY A 82 2.94 -12.29 14.69
CA GLY A 82 2.08 -13.46 14.50
C GLY A 82 0.62 -13.08 14.27
N ALA A 83 0.12 -12.07 14.97
CA ALA A 83 -1.25 -11.60 14.80
C ALA A 83 -1.49 -11.03 13.38
N GLU A 84 -0.55 -10.25 12.87
CA GLU A 84 -0.60 -9.69 11.52
C GLU A 84 -0.49 -10.80 10.47
N LEU A 85 0.46 -11.72 10.64
CA LEU A 85 0.65 -12.87 9.73
C LEU A 85 -0.60 -13.73 9.64
N GLU A 86 -1.25 -14.01 10.77
CA GLU A 86 -2.52 -14.75 10.81
C GLU A 86 -3.64 -13.96 10.13
N ALA A 87 -3.76 -12.66 10.39
CA ALA A 87 -4.77 -11.82 9.75
C ALA A 87 -4.60 -11.77 8.22
N PHE A 88 -3.37 -11.61 7.73
CA PHE A 88 -3.02 -11.65 6.30
C PHE A 88 -3.27 -13.03 5.69
N SER A 89 -3.00 -14.11 6.42
CA SER A 89 -3.19 -15.47 5.95
C SER A 89 -4.67 -15.85 5.87
N ALA A 90 -5.47 -15.42 6.85
CA ALA A 90 -6.91 -15.64 6.89
C ALA A 90 -7.65 -14.86 5.80
N ALA A 91 -7.19 -13.65 5.48
CA ALA A 91 -7.81 -12.79 4.49
C ALA A 91 -6.74 -12.05 3.66
N ALA A 92 -6.21 -12.74 2.65
CA ALA A 92 -5.22 -12.16 1.75
C ALA A 92 -5.79 -10.91 1.06
N PRO A 93 -5.13 -9.74 1.19
CA PRO A 93 -5.65 -8.49 0.64
C PRO A 93 -5.71 -8.57 -0.87
N LYS A 94 -6.90 -8.34 -1.45
CA LYS A 94 -7.02 -8.21 -2.90
C LYS A 94 -6.62 -6.80 -3.31
N SER A 95 -5.70 -6.74 -4.28
CA SER A 95 -5.43 -5.50 -5.01
C SER A 95 -6.73 -4.98 -5.64
N PRO A 96 -7.03 -3.67 -5.54
CA PRO A 96 -8.21 -3.07 -6.19
C PRO A 96 -8.27 -3.33 -7.70
N VAL A 97 -7.11 -3.45 -8.35
CA VAL A 97 -7.06 -3.79 -9.78
C VAL A 97 -7.54 -5.22 -10.02
N ARG A 98 -7.12 -6.16 -9.16
CA ARG A 98 -7.55 -7.56 -9.25
C ARG A 98 -9.03 -7.69 -8.96
N GLU A 99 -9.50 -7.04 -7.91
CA GLU A 99 -10.91 -7.05 -7.55
C GLU A 99 -11.79 -6.50 -8.68
N LEU A 100 -11.40 -5.38 -9.31
CA LEU A 100 -12.14 -4.83 -10.45
C LEU A 100 -12.18 -5.80 -11.64
N LEU A 101 -11.05 -6.42 -11.99
CA LEU A 101 -10.98 -7.36 -13.11
C LEU A 101 -11.70 -8.69 -12.83
N GLU A 102 -11.85 -9.08 -11.57
CA GLU A 102 -12.69 -10.24 -11.20
C GLU A 102 -14.19 -9.87 -11.24
N ALA A 103 -14.55 -8.64 -10.90
CA ALA A 103 -15.94 -8.16 -10.96
C ALA A 103 -16.40 -7.86 -12.39
N GLU A 104 -15.51 -7.37 -13.25
CA GLU A 104 -15.79 -6.88 -14.60
C GLU A 104 -14.73 -7.42 -15.60
N PRO A 105 -14.69 -8.74 -15.89
CA PRO A 105 -13.56 -9.38 -16.59
C PRO A 105 -13.34 -8.90 -18.02
N ASP A 106 -14.42 -8.71 -18.78
CA ASP A 106 -14.37 -8.33 -20.21
C ASP A 106 -14.78 -6.86 -20.45
N THR A 107 -15.32 -6.22 -19.43
CA THR A 107 -15.94 -4.91 -19.46
C THR A 107 -15.01 -3.82 -18.90
N ALA A 108 -14.04 -4.16 -18.04
CA ALA A 108 -13.05 -3.22 -17.52
C ALA A 108 -11.74 -3.22 -18.34
N LYS A 109 -11.38 -2.06 -18.91
CA LYS A 109 -10.18 -1.86 -19.73
C LYS A 109 -9.36 -0.67 -19.25
N PHE A 110 -8.10 -0.94 -18.88
CA PHE A 110 -7.17 0.11 -18.48
C PHE A 110 -6.48 0.74 -19.69
N GLY A 111 -6.47 2.07 -19.72
CA GLY A 111 -5.74 2.85 -20.71
C GLY A 111 -4.23 2.92 -20.46
N LYS A 112 -3.50 3.50 -21.41
CA LYS A 112 -2.07 3.78 -21.29
C LYS A 112 -1.84 4.86 -20.21
N PRO A 113 -0.72 4.80 -19.46
CA PRO A 113 -0.35 5.86 -18.54
C PRO A 113 -0.03 7.17 -19.28
N GLU A 114 -0.49 8.28 -18.71
CA GLU A 114 -0.21 9.64 -19.19
C GLU A 114 0.60 10.40 -18.12
N ARG A 115 1.73 10.99 -18.50
CA ARG A 115 2.47 11.89 -17.60
C ARG A 115 1.75 13.24 -17.52
N LEU A 116 1.57 13.74 -16.31
CA LEU A 116 1.00 15.07 -16.09
C LEU A 116 2.04 16.17 -16.38
N ALA A 117 1.56 17.40 -16.56
CA ALA A 117 2.38 18.57 -16.90
C ALA A 117 3.49 18.87 -15.86
N ASP A 118 3.31 18.43 -14.61
CA ASP A 118 4.32 18.55 -13.56
C ASP A 118 5.51 17.58 -13.72
N GLY A 119 5.43 16.61 -14.64
CA GLY A 119 6.44 15.58 -14.90
C GLY A 119 6.65 14.56 -13.77
N ARG A 120 6.01 14.75 -12.61
CA ARG A 120 6.18 13.95 -11.39
C ARG A 120 5.06 12.93 -11.19
N ARG A 121 3.87 13.22 -11.70
CA ARG A 121 2.69 12.37 -11.53
C ARG A 121 2.27 11.71 -12.84
N VAL A 122 1.66 10.54 -12.70
CA VAL A 122 1.10 9.73 -13.78
C VAL A 122 -0.40 9.61 -13.56
N ARG A 123 -1.16 9.74 -14.64
CA ARG A 123 -2.60 9.46 -14.71
C ARG A 123 -2.84 8.14 -15.44
N VAL A 124 -3.79 7.36 -14.97
CA VAL A 124 -4.33 6.17 -15.63
C VAL A 124 -5.85 6.27 -15.65
N CYS A 125 -6.46 5.89 -16.76
CA CYS A 125 -7.91 5.76 -16.89
C CYS A 125 -8.29 4.28 -16.95
N VAL A 126 -9.42 3.92 -16.35
CA VAL A 126 -10.08 2.62 -16.57
C VAL A 126 -11.49 2.88 -17.10
N GLU A 127 -11.78 2.32 -18.25
CA GLU A 127 -13.13 2.31 -18.83
C GLU A 127 -13.83 1.03 -18.40
N VAL A 128 -15.04 1.13 -17.87
CA VAL A 128 -15.89 -0.01 -17.53
C VAL A 128 -17.15 0.09 -18.37
N PHE A 129 -17.35 -0.85 -19.29
CA PHE A 129 -18.46 -0.85 -20.24
C PHE A 129 -19.82 -0.73 -19.51
N GLY A 130 -20.65 0.22 -19.94
CA GLY A 130 -21.95 0.50 -19.32
C GLY A 130 -21.89 1.22 -17.95
N ARG A 131 -20.69 1.51 -17.43
CA ARG A 131 -20.49 2.17 -16.11
C ARG A 131 -19.70 3.47 -16.22
N GLY A 132 -18.95 3.67 -17.30
CA GLY A 132 -18.22 4.90 -17.59
C GLY A 132 -16.71 4.78 -17.42
N THR A 133 -16.03 5.93 -17.34
CA THR A 133 -14.56 6.00 -17.26
C THR A 133 -14.11 6.63 -15.96
N PHE A 134 -13.20 5.97 -15.24
CA PHE A 134 -12.66 6.38 -13.95
C PHE A 134 -11.19 6.71 -14.08
N LYS A 135 -10.74 7.76 -13.37
CA LYS A 135 -9.36 8.28 -13.45
C LYS A 135 -8.67 8.08 -12.12
N GLY A 136 -7.39 7.72 -12.17
CA GLY A 136 -6.51 7.65 -11.02
C GLY A 136 -5.20 8.36 -11.31
N VAL A 137 -4.69 9.11 -10.33
CA VAL A 137 -3.41 9.80 -10.40
C VAL A 137 -2.52 9.29 -9.28
N GLY A 138 -1.22 9.19 -9.54
CA GLY A 138 -0.24 8.80 -8.53
C GLY A 138 1.19 9.15 -8.95
N ARG A 139 2.14 9.03 -7.99
CA ARG A 139 3.57 9.24 -8.24
C ARG A 139 4.21 8.22 -9.19
N ASN A 140 3.50 7.13 -9.50
CA ASN A 140 3.90 6.14 -10.50
C ASN A 140 2.67 5.43 -11.09
N TYR A 141 2.90 4.64 -12.13
CA TYR A 141 1.85 3.88 -12.82
C TYR A 141 1.06 2.95 -11.89
N ARG A 142 1.74 2.23 -10.99
CA ARG A 142 1.11 1.24 -10.10
C ARG A 142 0.08 1.89 -9.18
N ILE A 143 0.44 3.02 -8.57
CA ILE A 143 -0.46 3.78 -7.69
C ILE A 143 -1.61 4.38 -8.51
N ALA A 144 -1.32 5.02 -9.63
CA ALA A 144 -2.34 5.61 -10.49
C ALA A 144 -3.38 4.58 -10.97
N LYS A 145 -2.93 3.39 -11.38
CA LYS A 145 -3.79 2.27 -11.78
C LYS A 145 -4.64 1.77 -10.62
N GLY A 146 -4.04 1.61 -9.43
CA GLY A 146 -4.77 1.23 -8.22
C GLY A 146 -5.84 2.23 -7.82
N THR A 147 -5.54 3.53 -7.91
CA THR A 147 -6.50 4.61 -7.62
C THR A 147 -7.66 4.60 -8.61
N ALA A 148 -7.38 4.45 -9.92
CA ALA A 148 -8.43 4.35 -10.93
C ALA A 148 -9.37 3.15 -10.66
N ALA A 149 -8.80 2.02 -10.26
CA ALA A 149 -9.58 0.83 -9.92
C ALA A 149 -10.44 1.02 -8.67
N ARG A 150 -9.92 1.66 -7.62
CA ARG A 150 -10.70 2.02 -6.42
C ARG A 150 -11.88 2.92 -6.76
N CYS A 151 -11.66 3.94 -7.59
CA CYS A 151 -12.73 4.82 -8.05
C CYS A 151 -13.84 4.04 -8.77
N ALA A 152 -13.48 3.12 -9.67
CA ALA A 152 -14.43 2.27 -10.38
C ALA A 152 -15.21 1.35 -9.41
N LEU A 153 -14.51 0.63 -8.53
CA LEU A 153 -15.13 -0.27 -7.54
C LEU A 153 -16.09 0.46 -6.60
N ARG A 154 -15.75 1.67 -6.16
CA ARG A 154 -16.64 2.50 -5.32
C ARG A 154 -17.94 2.81 -6.05
N HIS A 155 -17.86 3.13 -7.35
CA HIS A 155 -19.03 3.37 -8.18
C HIS A 155 -19.89 2.12 -8.35
N LEU A 156 -19.27 0.97 -8.66
CA LEU A 156 -19.98 -0.31 -8.78
C LEU A 156 -20.73 -0.68 -7.49
N ARG A 157 -20.05 -0.59 -6.34
CA ARG A 157 -20.64 -0.88 -5.02
C ARG A 157 -21.74 0.10 -4.60
N ALA A 158 -21.75 1.32 -5.13
CA ALA A 158 -22.83 2.28 -4.89
C ALA A 158 -24.08 1.93 -5.72
N GLN A 159 -23.91 1.48 -6.97
CA GLN A 159 -25.02 1.08 -7.83
C GLN A 159 -25.70 -0.22 -7.38
N HIS A 160 -24.97 -1.16 -6.75
CA HIS A 160 -25.53 -2.40 -6.21
C HIS A 160 -26.34 -2.23 -4.91
N ARG A 161 -26.31 -1.05 -4.27
CA ARG A 161 -27.04 -0.76 -3.03
C ARG A 161 -28.41 -0.11 -3.23
N ASN A 162 -28.79 0.14 -4.49
CA ASN A 162 -30.12 0.55 -4.92
C ASN A 162 -30.81 -0.60 -5.66
#